data_AF-A0AAN7RJ72-F1
#
_entry.id   AF-A0AAN7RJ72-F1
#
_cell.length_a   1.000
_cell.length_b   1.000
_cell.length_c   1.000
_cell.angle_alpha   90.00
_cell.angle_beta   90.00
_cell.angle_gamma   90.00
#
_symmetry.space_group_name_H-M   'P 1'
#
loop_
_entity.id
_entity.type
_entity.pdbx_description
1 polymer ?
#
loop_
_entity_poly.entity_id
_entity_poly.type
_entity_poly.pdbx_seq_one_letter_code
_entity_poly.pdbx_strand_id
1 'polypeptide(L)'
;MAAFRYELPSQGLLHKRPLIVRGEDMDLAKFSSEVVYDLIYASAVFLHIPDKLMWVGLKRLASRLKPIQGWIFVSHNVKLCSRLGGQECTRKLASLGLEYAGKHTHDSLLFNHYEILFEFRRS
;
A
#
# COMPACT_ATOMS: atom_id res chain seq x y z
N MET A 1 -13.94 16.58 -5.25
CA MET A 1 -14.87 15.47 -5.59
C MET A 1 -14.07 14.24 -6.04
N ALA A 2 -13.40 13.55 -5.11
CA ALA A 2 -12.54 12.39 -5.40
C ALA A 2 -13.14 11.04 -4.94
N ALA A 3 -14.35 11.06 -4.37
CA ALA A 3 -15.04 9.89 -3.85
C ALA A 3 -15.51 8.89 -4.93
N PHE A 4 -15.52 9.28 -6.21
CA PHE A 4 -15.99 8.43 -7.32
C PHE A 4 -14.94 7.47 -7.91
N ARG A 5 -13.74 7.34 -7.34
CA ARG A 5 -12.69 6.45 -7.92
C ARG A 5 -12.40 5.18 -7.11
N TYR A 6 -13.05 5.00 -5.97
CA TYR A 6 -13.04 3.74 -5.23
C TYR A 6 -14.45 3.35 -4.79
N GLU A 7 -15.43 3.56 -5.67
CA GLU A 7 -16.62 2.71 -5.60
C GLU A 7 -16.18 1.31 -6.03
N LEU A 8 -16.18 0.35 -5.11
CA LEU A 8 -16.37 -1.04 -5.49
C LEU A 8 -17.69 -1.05 -6.28
N PRO A 9 -17.67 -1.31 -7.60
CA PRO A 9 -18.87 -1.13 -8.41
C PRO A 9 -19.91 -2.10 -7.90
N SER A 10 -21.00 -1.57 -7.34
CA SER A 10 -22.10 -2.39 -6.85
C SER A 10 -22.77 -3.17 -7.98
N GLN A 11 -22.61 -2.77 -9.25
CA GLN A 11 -23.02 -3.54 -10.45
C GLN A 11 -22.26 -3.17 -11.75
N GLY A 12 -20.93 -3.34 -11.83
CA GLY A 12 -20.25 -3.07 -13.12
C GLY A 12 -18.77 -3.37 -13.14
N LEU A 13 -18.41 -4.57 -13.61
CA LEU A 13 -17.12 -4.96 -14.17
C LEU A 13 -15.95 -3.98 -13.94
N LEU A 14 -15.23 -4.16 -12.84
CA LEU A 14 -13.82 -3.79 -12.86
C LEU A 14 -13.18 -4.54 -14.05
N HIS A 15 -12.57 -3.81 -14.98
CA HIS A 15 -11.96 -4.37 -16.19
C HIS A 15 -10.92 -5.47 -15.87
N LYS A 16 -10.46 -5.53 -14.60
CA LYS A 16 -9.79 -6.65 -13.94
C LYS A 16 -10.33 -6.80 -12.52
N ARG A 17 -10.76 -8.00 -12.10
CA ARG A 17 -11.18 -8.25 -10.71
C ARG A 17 -10.00 -7.97 -9.75
N PRO A 18 -10.17 -7.16 -8.71
CA PRO A 18 -9.12 -6.91 -7.74
C PRO A 18 -8.89 -8.19 -6.94
N LEU A 19 -7.62 -8.55 -6.71
CA LEU A 19 -7.28 -9.62 -5.78
C LEU A 19 -7.34 -9.05 -4.37
N ILE A 20 -8.31 -9.51 -3.58
CA ILE A 20 -8.45 -9.12 -2.18
C ILE A 20 -7.77 -10.17 -1.31
N VAL A 21 -6.76 -9.75 -0.55
CA VAL A 21 -6.04 -10.59 0.39
C VAL A 21 -6.17 -10.00 1.78
N ARG A 22 -6.57 -10.82 2.76
CA ARG A 22 -6.60 -10.40 4.17
C ARG A 22 -5.18 -10.32 4.71
N GLY A 23 -4.88 -9.24 5.44
CA GLY A 23 -3.54 -8.93 5.94
C GLY A 23 -3.09 -9.73 7.17
N GLU A 24 -3.88 -10.69 7.66
CA GLU A 24 -3.69 -11.41 8.95
C GLU A 24 -2.23 -11.84 9.18
N ASP A 25 -1.65 -12.67 8.29
CA ASP A 25 -0.28 -13.17 8.43
C ASP A 25 0.70 -12.64 7.37
N MET A 26 0.27 -11.67 6.56
CA MET A 26 1.03 -11.25 5.37
C MET A 26 1.45 -12.46 4.51
N ASP A 27 0.57 -13.46 4.41
CA ASP A 27 0.79 -14.63 3.55
C ASP A 27 0.67 -14.22 2.08
N LEU A 28 1.82 -13.88 1.52
CA LEU A 28 1.91 -13.45 0.13
C LEU A 28 1.96 -14.62 -0.85
N ALA A 29 1.80 -15.88 -0.40
CA ALA A 29 1.61 -17.02 -1.31
C ALA A 29 0.34 -16.86 -2.15
N LYS A 30 -0.63 -16.09 -1.64
CA LYS A 30 -1.85 -15.71 -2.38
C LYS A 30 -1.57 -14.75 -3.54
N PHE A 31 -0.42 -14.10 -3.56
CA PHE A 31 0.03 -13.31 -4.70
C PHE A 31 0.76 -14.26 -5.65
N SER A 32 0.20 -14.47 -6.85
CA SER A 32 0.89 -15.27 -7.87
C SER A 32 2.30 -14.75 -8.11
N SER A 33 3.28 -15.64 -8.11
CA SER A 33 4.70 -15.28 -8.27
C SER A 33 5.01 -14.64 -9.63
N GLU A 34 4.16 -14.89 -10.62
CA GLU A 34 4.30 -14.45 -12.00
C GLU A 34 3.59 -13.12 -12.27
N VAL A 35 2.76 -12.65 -11.33
CA VAL A 35 1.93 -11.46 -11.52
C VAL A 35 2.56 -10.27 -10.80
N VAL A 36 2.82 -9.22 -11.58
CA VAL A 36 3.17 -7.89 -11.09
C VAL A 36 1.98 -6.94 -11.22
N TYR A 37 1.81 -6.10 -10.21
CA TYR A 37 0.66 -5.21 -10.08
C TYR A 37 1.06 -3.79 -10.43
N ASP A 38 0.20 -3.11 -11.18
CA ASP A 38 0.28 -1.66 -11.40
C ASP A 38 -0.01 -0.87 -10.12
N LEU A 39 -0.86 -1.43 -9.25
CA LEU A 39 -1.36 -0.78 -8.06
C LEU A 39 -1.57 -1.79 -6.93
N ILE A 40 -1.08 -1.46 -5.73
CA ILE A 40 -1.37 -2.19 -4.48
C ILE A 40 -1.99 -1.21 -3.49
N TYR A 41 -3.12 -1.59 -2.90
CA TYR A 41 -3.77 -0.85 -1.83
C TYR A 41 -3.70 -1.65 -0.54
N ALA A 42 -2.90 -1.20 0.41
CA ALA A 42 -2.67 -1.85 1.70
C ALA A 42 -3.32 -1.02 2.81
N SER A 43 -4.64 -1.20 3.02
CA SER A 43 -5.37 -0.51 4.08
C SER A 43 -5.32 -1.28 5.40
N ALA A 44 -4.86 -0.61 6.47
CA ALA A 44 -4.71 -1.14 7.83
C ALA A 44 -3.88 -2.44 7.98
N VAL A 45 -3.22 -2.89 6.91
CA VAL A 45 -2.48 -4.16 6.88
C VAL A 45 -1.34 -4.20 7.89
N PHE A 46 -0.70 -3.05 8.14
CA PHE A 46 0.44 -2.95 9.06
C PHE A 46 0.06 -2.40 10.44
N LEU A 47 -1.22 -2.24 10.75
CA LEU A 47 -1.67 -1.55 11.96
C LEU A 47 -1.21 -2.27 13.24
N HIS A 48 -1.28 -3.60 13.27
CA HIS A 48 -0.92 -4.42 14.42
C HIS A 48 0.38 -5.21 14.20
N ILE A 49 1.12 -4.91 13.14
CA ILE A 49 2.39 -5.58 12.81
C ILE A 49 3.55 -4.82 13.49
N PRO A 50 4.50 -5.53 14.15
CA PRO A 50 5.70 -4.91 14.71
C PRO A 50 6.54 -4.18 13.65
N ASP A 51 7.14 -3.05 13.99
CA ASP A 51 7.92 -2.19 13.07
C ASP A 51 8.96 -2.94 12.22
N LYS A 52 9.65 -3.92 12.81
CA LYS A 52 10.64 -4.75 12.09
C LYS A 52 10.01 -5.61 10.99
N LEU A 53 8.83 -6.18 11.26
CA LEU A 53 8.11 -7.04 10.33
C LEU A 53 7.35 -6.23 9.27
N MET A 54 6.95 -5.00 9.60
CA MET A 54 6.36 -4.08 8.64
C MET A 54 7.29 -3.88 7.43
N TRP A 55 8.57 -3.58 7.66
CA TRP A 55 9.54 -3.38 6.57
C TRP A 55 9.71 -4.62 5.69
N VAL A 56 9.69 -5.81 6.29
CA VAL A 56 9.74 -7.07 5.55
C VAL A 56 8.49 -7.22 4.69
N GLY A 57 7.31 -6.92 5.24
CA GLY A 57 6.05 -6.91 4.53
C GLY A 57 6.04 -5.92 3.35
N LEU A 58 6.47 -4.67 3.60
CA LEU A 58 6.56 -3.63 2.57
C LEU A 58 7.54 -4.01 1.47
N LYS A 59 8.71 -4.57 1.82
CA LYS A 59 9.68 -5.09 0.84
C LYS A 59 9.06 -6.14 -0.06
N ARG A 60 8.33 -7.08 0.53
CA ARG A 60 7.68 -8.14 -0.25
C ARG A 60 6.56 -7.59 -1.14
N LEU A 61 5.74 -6.65 -0.67
CA LEU A 61 4.75 -5.98 -1.51
C LEU A 61 5.39 -5.17 -2.65
N ALA A 62 6.47 -4.45 -2.37
CA ALA A 62 7.23 -3.71 -3.38
C ALA A 62 7.78 -4.62 -4.48
N SER A 63 8.17 -5.86 -4.14
CA SER A 63 8.61 -6.86 -5.13
C SER A 63 7.48 -7.34 -6.06
N ARG A 64 6.22 -7.11 -5.69
CA ARG A 64 5.04 -7.42 -6.51
C ARG A 64 4.59 -6.24 -7.37
N LEU A 65 5.19 -5.07 -7.24
CA LEU A 65 4.88 -3.93 -8.09
C LEU A 65 5.63 -4.02 -9.42
N LYS A 66 4.99 -3.55 -10.50
CA LYS A 66 5.70 -3.32 -11.76
C LYS A 66 6.85 -2.34 -11.54
N PRO A 67 8.06 -2.64 -12.05
CA PRO A 67 9.18 -1.70 -12.00
C PRO A 67 8.78 -0.35 -12.63
N ILE A 68 9.22 0.77 -12.05
CA ILE A 68 9.06 2.15 -12.54
C ILE A 68 7.62 2.70 -12.54
N GLN A 69 6.62 1.86 -12.85
CA GLN A 69 5.22 2.27 -13.04
C GLN A 69 4.29 1.84 -11.91
N GLY A 70 4.75 0.99 -11.00
CA GLY A 70 3.93 0.46 -9.91
C GLY A 70 3.76 1.45 -8.77
N TRP A 71 2.55 1.50 -8.21
CA TRP A 71 2.19 2.35 -7.09
C TRP A 71 1.70 1.51 -5.91
N ILE A 72 2.06 1.92 -4.70
CA ILE A 72 1.50 1.34 -3.48
C ILE A 72 1.01 2.45 -2.56
N PHE A 73 -0.23 2.30 -2.12
CA PHE A 73 -0.85 3.13 -1.10
C PHE A 73 -0.93 2.33 0.18
N VAL A 74 -0.37 2.87 1.26
CA VAL A 74 -0.40 2.25 2.58
C VAL A 74 -1.19 3.14 3.51
N SER A 75 -2.27 2.60 4.09
CA SER A 75 -3.06 3.29 5.10
C SER A 75 -2.69 2.80 6.49
N HIS A 76 -2.78 3.72 7.45
CA HIS A 76 -2.51 3.50 8.85
C HIS A 76 -1.08 3.05 9.16
N ASN A 77 -0.59 3.48 10.32
CA ASN A 77 0.73 3.13 10.86
C ASN A 77 1.99 3.48 10.04
N VAL A 78 1.91 4.34 9.01
CA VAL A 78 3.11 5.07 8.53
C VAL A 78 3.41 6.28 9.43
N LYS A 79 3.35 6.08 10.75
CA LYS A 79 4.07 6.95 11.71
C LYS A 79 5.60 6.74 11.62
N LEU A 80 6.04 6.00 10.61
CA LEU A 80 7.35 5.42 10.53
C LEU A 80 8.36 6.38 9.94
N CYS A 81 8.03 7.07 8.83
CA CYS A 81 8.85 8.20 8.37
C CYS A 81 8.81 9.39 9.32
N SER A 82 7.69 9.59 10.03
CA SER A 82 7.62 10.65 11.06
C SER A 82 8.44 10.32 12.31
N ARG A 83 8.68 9.03 12.63
CA ARG A 83 9.55 8.59 13.74
C ARG A 83 11.03 8.48 13.36
N LEU A 84 11.35 7.98 12.16
CA LEU A 84 12.73 7.78 11.68
C LEU A 84 13.37 9.08 11.16
N GLY A 85 12.58 10.14 10.96
CA GLY A 85 13.03 11.35 10.31
C GLY A 85 13.15 11.21 8.79
N GLY A 86 13.12 12.34 8.09
CA GLY A 86 13.00 12.38 6.62
C GLY A 86 14.12 11.64 5.89
N GLN A 87 15.38 11.87 6.24
CA GLN A 87 16.51 11.28 5.51
C GLN A 87 16.65 9.77 5.72
N GLU A 88 16.47 9.27 6.95
CA GLU A 88 16.58 7.84 7.23
C GLU A 88 15.42 7.07 6.56
N CYS A 89 14.21 7.64 6.58
CA CYS A 89 13.09 7.03 5.91
C CYS A 89 13.30 6.95 4.40
N THR A 90 13.77 8.04 3.78
CA THR A 90 14.08 8.05 2.34
C THR A 90 15.14 7.00 1.99
N ARG A 91 16.19 6.85 2.79
CA ARG A 91 17.22 5.81 2.57
C ARG A 91 16.62 4.39 2.67
N LYS A 92 15.79 4.13 3.68
CA LYS A 92 15.13 2.83 3.83
C LYS A 92 14.19 2.55 2.67
N LEU A 93 13.36 3.51 2.28
CA LEU A 93 12.46 3.37 1.12
C LEU A 93 13.26 3.10 -0.17
N ALA A 94 14.33 3.83 -0.41
CA ALA A 94 15.20 3.61 -1.57
C ALA A 94 15.82 2.20 -1.56
N SER A 95 16.21 1.67 -0.40
CA SER A 95 16.71 0.28 -0.28
C SER A 95 15.65 -0.79 -0.62
N LEU A 96 14.37 -0.42 -0.58
CA LEU A 96 13.24 -1.24 -1.01
C LEU A 96 12.82 -0.96 -2.46
N GLY A 97 13.49 -0.01 -3.13
CA GLY A 97 13.11 0.47 -4.44
C GLY A 97 11.77 1.21 -4.45
N LEU A 98 11.49 1.93 -3.37
CA LEU A 98 10.32 2.77 -3.22
C LEU A 98 10.73 4.23 -3.03
N GLU A 99 9.93 5.13 -3.58
CA GLU A 99 10.04 6.58 -3.40
C GLU A 99 8.75 7.10 -2.79
N TYR A 100 8.86 7.93 -1.75
CA TYR A 100 7.70 8.61 -1.19
C TYR A 100 7.23 9.72 -2.13
N ALA A 101 5.98 9.64 -2.59
CA ALA A 101 5.38 10.61 -3.50
C ALA A 101 4.49 11.62 -2.77
N GLY A 102 3.80 11.21 -1.70
CA GLY A 102 2.90 12.10 -0.98
C GLY A 102 1.98 11.40 0.00
N LYS A 103 1.07 12.18 0.58
CA LYS A 103 -0.01 11.68 1.44
C LYS A 103 -1.35 12.21 0.95
N HIS A 104 -2.35 11.36 1.03
CA HIS A 104 -3.72 11.66 0.63
C HIS A 104 -4.67 11.38 1.80
N THR A 105 -5.62 12.28 2.03
CA THR A 105 -6.74 11.99 2.93
C THR A 105 -7.82 11.32 2.10
N HIS A 106 -8.17 10.09 2.47
CA HIS A 106 -9.20 9.29 1.84
C HIS A 106 -10.37 9.10 2.81
N ASP A 107 -11.58 9.36 2.34
CA ASP A 107 -12.79 9.10 3.12
C ASP A 107 -13.15 7.61 2.98
N SER A 108 -12.91 6.85 4.05
CA SER A 108 -13.14 5.40 4.04
C SER A 108 -14.56 5.11 4.48
N LEU A 109 -15.43 4.91 3.48
CA LEU A 109 -16.84 4.53 3.70
C LEU A 109 -16.97 3.21 4.48
N LEU A 110 -15.97 2.32 4.39
CA LEU A 110 -15.96 1.03 5.11
C LEU A 110 -15.93 1.19 6.63
N PHE A 111 -15.35 2.27 7.11
CA PHE A 111 -15.11 2.47 8.53
C PHE A 111 -15.65 3.81 9.04
N ASN A 112 -16.37 4.56 8.20
CA ASN A 112 -16.92 5.88 8.50
C ASN A 112 -15.88 6.82 9.16
N HIS A 113 -14.63 6.76 8.69
CA HIS A 113 -13.53 7.62 9.16
C HIS A 113 -12.57 7.97 8.01
N TYR A 114 -11.86 9.07 8.19
CA TYR A 114 -10.79 9.46 7.27
C TYR A 114 -9.54 8.61 7.48
N GLU A 115 -9.10 7.98 6.41
CA GLU A 115 -7.82 7.29 6.32
C GLU A 115 -6.77 8.20 5.69
N ILE A 116 -5.56 8.20 6.24
CA ILE A 116 -4.41 8.82 5.58
C ILE A 116 -3.68 7.73 4.81
N LEU A 117 -3.60 7.91 3.49
CA LEU A 117 -2.85 7.06 2.57
C LEU A 117 -1.50 7.68 2.29
N PHE A 118 -0.45 6.90 2.48
CA PHE A 118 0.90 7.25 2.08
C PHE A 118 1.18 6.60 0.73
N GLU A 119 1.54 7.43 -0.24
CA GLU A 119 1.78 7.04 -1.61
C GLU A 119 3.27 6.79 -1.82
N PHE A 120 3.59 5.60 -2.33
CA PHE A 120 4.93 5.24 -2.74
C PHE A 120 4.95 4.76 -4.19
N ARG A 121 5.95 5.22 -4.94
CA ARG A 121 6.21 4.82 -6.32
C ARG A 121 7.35 3.80 -6.36
N ARG A 122 7.23 2.78 -7.20
CA ARG A 122 8.32 1.83 -7.47
C ARG A 122 9.39 2.51 -8.34
N SER A 123 10.61 2.63 -7.81
CA SER A 123 11.79 3.18 -8.51
C SER A 123 12.58 2.12 -9.26
#